data_AF-A0A2E7PZR9-F1
#
_entry.id   AF-A0A2E7PZR9-F1
#
_cell.length_a   1.000
_cell.length_b   1.000
_cell.length_c   1.000
_cell.angle_alpha   90.00
_cell.angle_beta   90.00
_cell.angle_gamma   90.00
#
_symmetry.space_group_name_H-M   'P 1'
#
loop_
_entity.id
_entity.type
_entity.pdbx_description
1 polymer ?
#
loop_
_entity_poly.entity_id
_entity_poly.type
_entity_poly.pdbx_seq_one_letter_code
_entity_poly.pdbx_strand_id
1 'polypeptide(L)'
;MFHPILLCGGSGTRLWPLSRKSYPKQFARLMGEESLFQASAKRLSGAGYAAPLVVTGDPFRFIVTEQLAAVELSPAGILIEPEGRNTGPAVLAAALHLALKEPQALMLVAPSDHVIPDPAAFRAVVEAAAERAQAGDLVTFGIKPTRAETGYGYLELEAGADAAANAPQRLARFVEKPDAARAAEMLEAGRFLWNAGIFLFRADAIIDAYRKHAPALLEAVERAVMEAATDLGFTRLAAAPWAQADDISIDYAIMEKADNLAVMPFDAGWSDLGGWDAVWQESGPDAQGNVCSEGATAIDCTDTLLRSESEGLELVGIGLEGMIAVAMNDAVLVAPKAHAQRVKEAVAALKARGASQAVQLPRDYRPWGWYESLVIGGRFQVKRIVVNPGAALSLQSHHHRSEHWIVVEGTARVTVDEDVRLISENQSVYIPLGATHRMENPGKLPMVLIEVQTGSYLGEDDIVRYEDVYART
;
A
#
# COMPACT_ATOMS: atom_id res chain seq x y z
N MET A 1 -16.92 0.84 19.91
CA MET A 1 -16.66 0.37 18.54
C MET A 1 -15.34 1.01 18.10
N PHE A 2 -14.46 0.27 17.43
CA PHE A 2 -13.22 0.81 16.88
C PHE A 2 -13.43 1.22 15.42
N HIS A 3 -12.82 2.33 15.02
CA HIS A 3 -12.83 2.84 13.66
C HIS A 3 -11.44 2.64 13.05
N PRO A 4 -11.23 1.61 12.21
CA PRO A 4 -9.93 1.36 11.60
C PRO A 4 -9.58 2.47 10.61
N ILE A 5 -8.36 2.99 10.72
CA ILE A 5 -7.75 3.87 9.73
C ILE A 5 -6.57 3.14 9.10
N LEU A 6 -6.69 2.82 7.81
CA LEU A 6 -5.62 2.17 7.06
C LEU A 6 -4.81 3.24 6.31
N LEU A 7 -3.56 3.44 6.72
CA LEU A 7 -2.64 4.36 6.05
C LEU A 7 -1.96 3.66 4.87
N CYS A 8 -2.17 4.17 3.65
CA CYS A 8 -1.73 3.55 2.39
C CYS A 8 -0.80 4.46 1.56
N GLY A 9 0.07 5.23 2.22
CA GLY A 9 0.96 6.20 1.55
C GLY A 9 2.38 5.70 1.22
N GLY A 10 2.80 4.55 1.76
CA GLY A 10 4.16 4.04 1.58
C GLY A 10 4.47 3.69 0.13
N SER A 11 5.68 4.04 -0.36
CA SER A 11 6.16 3.67 -1.72
C SER A 11 6.96 2.36 -1.75
N GLY A 12 7.42 1.88 -0.60
CA GLY A 12 7.91 0.51 -0.42
C GLY A 12 9.14 0.07 -1.23
N THR A 13 10.00 0.96 -1.73
CA THR A 13 11.02 0.65 -2.78
C THR A 13 12.13 -0.35 -2.41
N ARG A 14 12.24 -0.78 -1.15
CA ARG A 14 13.26 -1.72 -0.67
C ARG A 14 13.00 -3.18 -1.11
N LEU A 15 11.80 -3.47 -1.60
CA LEU A 15 11.40 -4.78 -2.13
C LEU A 15 11.33 -4.79 -3.67
N TRP A 16 12.07 -3.90 -4.34
CA TRP A 16 12.29 -4.02 -5.78
C TRP A 16 12.90 -5.40 -6.10
N PRO A 17 12.50 -6.11 -7.17
CA PRO A 17 11.73 -5.65 -8.32
C PRO A 17 10.21 -5.66 -8.13
N LEU A 18 9.71 -6.32 -7.08
CA LEU A 18 8.29 -6.52 -6.84
C LEU A 18 7.57 -5.21 -6.51
N SER A 19 8.10 -4.45 -5.54
CA SER A 19 7.54 -3.15 -5.17
C SER A 19 8.09 -2.04 -6.06
N ARG A 20 7.21 -1.18 -6.58
CA ARG A 20 7.58 -0.02 -7.40
C ARG A 20 6.75 1.19 -7.01
N LYS A 21 7.10 2.37 -7.52
CA LYS A 21 6.32 3.60 -7.25
C LYS A 21 4.85 3.44 -7.65
N SER A 22 4.57 2.78 -8.78
CA SER A 22 3.21 2.54 -9.25
C SER A 22 2.51 1.36 -8.55
N TYR A 23 3.25 0.51 -7.84
CA TYR A 23 2.71 -0.65 -7.14
C TYR A 23 3.49 -0.90 -5.84
N PRO A 24 3.13 -0.17 -4.78
CA PRO A 24 3.80 -0.29 -3.49
C PRO A 24 3.63 -1.67 -2.82
N LYS A 25 4.53 -1.95 -1.86
CA LYS A 25 4.61 -3.26 -1.20
C LYS A 25 3.30 -3.68 -0.50
N GLN A 26 2.49 -2.75 0.00
CA GLN A 26 1.24 -3.07 0.70
C GLN A 26 0.27 -3.87 -0.18
N PHE A 27 0.33 -3.68 -1.50
CA PHE A 27 -0.55 -4.36 -2.43
C PHE A 27 0.01 -5.72 -2.89
N ALA A 28 1.25 -6.04 -2.55
CA ALA A 28 1.92 -7.28 -2.97
C ALA A 28 1.62 -8.46 -2.03
N ARG A 29 1.58 -9.67 -2.60
CA ARG A 29 1.33 -10.96 -1.93
C ARG A 29 2.63 -11.56 -1.39
N LEU A 30 3.15 -10.99 -0.31
CA LEU A 30 4.47 -11.38 0.22
C LEU A 30 4.42 -12.63 1.11
N MET A 31 3.39 -12.75 1.95
CA MET A 31 3.31 -13.75 3.04
C MET A 31 2.25 -14.83 2.80
N GLY A 32 1.70 -14.93 1.59
CA GLY A 32 0.63 -15.87 1.25
C GLY A 32 -0.25 -15.34 0.11
N GLU A 33 -1.49 -15.82 0.05
CA GLU A 33 -2.45 -15.47 -1.01
C GLU A 33 -2.96 -14.02 -0.95
N GLU A 34 -2.95 -13.43 0.24
CA GLU A 34 -3.43 -12.07 0.47
C GLU A 34 -2.29 -11.05 0.38
N SER A 35 -2.61 -9.84 -0.09
CA SER A 35 -1.70 -8.71 0.07
C SER A 35 -1.59 -8.28 1.53
N LEU A 36 -0.54 -7.53 1.87
CA LEU A 36 -0.41 -6.94 3.21
C LEU A 36 -1.58 -6.02 3.56
N PHE A 37 -2.08 -5.27 2.58
CA PHE A 37 -3.24 -4.40 2.71
C PHE A 37 -4.52 -5.21 3.00
N GLN A 38 -4.74 -6.30 2.28
CA GLN A 38 -5.88 -7.20 2.49
C GLN A 38 -5.83 -7.86 3.87
N ALA A 39 -4.67 -8.40 4.25
CA ALA A 39 -4.45 -8.99 5.57
C ALA A 39 -4.71 -7.94 6.68
N SER A 40 -4.27 -6.69 6.48
CA SER A 40 -4.55 -5.58 7.39
C SER A 40 -6.04 -5.27 7.51
N ALA A 41 -6.74 -5.15 6.39
CA ALA A 41 -8.18 -4.86 6.40
C ALA A 41 -8.99 -5.97 7.08
N LYS A 42 -8.67 -7.25 6.82
CA LYS A 42 -9.33 -8.40 7.46
C LYS A 42 -9.02 -8.51 8.94
N ARG A 43 -7.78 -8.22 9.36
CA ARG A 43 -7.39 -8.20 10.78
C ARG A 43 -8.21 -7.18 11.57
N LEU A 44 -8.51 -6.04 10.96
CA LEU A 44 -9.26 -4.92 11.55
C LEU A 44 -10.77 -4.93 11.22
N SER A 45 -11.34 -6.09 10.90
CA SER A 45 -12.77 -6.24 10.63
C SER A 45 -13.43 -7.25 11.59
N GLY A 46 -14.76 -7.30 11.55
CA GLY A 46 -15.58 -8.18 12.38
C GLY A 46 -16.26 -7.46 13.55
N ALA A 47 -16.76 -8.24 14.51
CA ALA A 47 -17.51 -7.70 15.64
C ALA A 47 -16.66 -6.71 16.46
N GLY A 48 -17.24 -5.55 16.77
CA GLY A 48 -16.57 -4.46 17.51
C GLY A 48 -15.84 -3.44 16.61
N TYR A 49 -15.68 -3.73 15.32
CA TYR A 49 -15.01 -2.87 14.34
C TYR A 49 -16.01 -2.28 13.34
N ALA A 50 -15.88 -0.99 13.07
CA ALA A 50 -16.54 -0.35 11.93
C ALA A 50 -15.85 -0.73 10.62
N ALA A 51 -16.49 -0.42 9.48
CA ALA A 51 -15.82 -0.46 8.19
C ALA A 51 -14.58 0.46 8.18
N PRO A 52 -13.48 0.09 7.51
CA PRO A 52 -12.24 0.87 7.55
C PRO A 52 -12.36 2.17 6.77
N LEU A 53 -11.79 3.25 7.29
CA LEU A 53 -11.48 4.47 6.53
C LEU A 53 -10.06 4.31 5.97
N VAL A 54 -9.90 4.44 4.66
CA VAL A 54 -8.58 4.33 4.02
C VAL A 54 -8.07 5.72 3.68
N VAL A 55 -6.80 6.01 3.98
CA VAL A 55 -6.11 7.23 3.54
C VAL A 55 -5.02 6.85 2.55
N THR A 56 -5.09 7.39 1.34
CA THR A 56 -4.19 6.99 0.25
C THR A 56 -3.95 8.13 -0.73
N GLY A 57 -2.84 8.07 -1.49
CA GLY A 57 -2.64 8.95 -2.64
C GLY A 57 -3.53 8.60 -3.84
N ASP A 58 -3.80 9.60 -4.69
CA ASP A 58 -4.64 9.45 -5.90
C ASP A 58 -4.28 8.24 -6.78
N PRO A 59 -2.99 7.93 -7.07
CA PRO A 59 -2.64 6.82 -7.94
C PRO A 59 -3.11 5.45 -7.46
N PHE A 60 -3.38 5.28 -6.17
CA PHE A 60 -3.71 3.98 -5.58
C PHE A 60 -5.20 3.78 -5.28
N ARG A 61 -6.04 4.78 -5.57
CA ARG A 61 -7.47 4.75 -5.21
C ARG A 61 -8.22 3.53 -5.76
N PHE A 62 -7.89 3.10 -6.99
CA PHE A 62 -8.56 1.97 -7.65
C PHE A 62 -8.07 0.62 -7.16
N ILE A 63 -6.77 0.47 -6.89
CA ILE A 63 -6.25 -0.78 -6.33
C ILE A 63 -6.73 -0.98 -4.89
N VAL A 64 -6.88 0.08 -4.10
CA VAL A 64 -7.50 0.01 -2.77
C VAL A 64 -8.92 -0.54 -2.87
N THR A 65 -9.75 0.00 -3.77
CA THR A 65 -11.13 -0.48 -3.94
C THR A 65 -11.20 -1.92 -4.42
N GLU A 66 -10.31 -2.29 -5.36
CA GLU A 66 -10.26 -3.64 -5.92
C GLU A 66 -9.84 -4.66 -4.85
N GLN A 67 -8.79 -4.37 -4.09
CA GLN A 67 -8.30 -5.30 -3.09
C GLN A 67 -9.24 -5.48 -1.91
N LEU A 68 -9.96 -4.42 -1.49
CA LEU A 68 -11.02 -4.55 -0.48
C LEU A 68 -12.18 -5.41 -0.99
N ALA A 69 -12.63 -5.18 -2.23
CA ALA A 69 -13.70 -5.96 -2.83
C ALA A 69 -13.32 -7.44 -2.99
N ALA A 70 -12.06 -7.73 -3.34
CA ALA A 70 -11.54 -9.09 -3.46
C ALA A 70 -11.53 -9.88 -2.13
N VAL A 71 -11.62 -9.21 -0.98
CA VAL A 71 -11.82 -9.84 0.34
C VAL A 71 -13.19 -9.54 0.94
N GLU A 72 -14.16 -9.15 0.11
CA GLU A 72 -15.55 -8.90 0.48
C GLU A 72 -15.72 -7.83 1.56
N LEU A 73 -14.83 -6.83 1.58
CA LEU A 73 -14.89 -5.68 2.49
C LEU A 73 -15.27 -4.41 1.74
N SER A 74 -16.08 -3.58 2.40
CA SER A 74 -16.42 -2.24 1.94
C SER A 74 -15.81 -1.20 2.89
N PRO A 75 -15.17 -0.13 2.39
CA PRO A 75 -14.65 0.93 3.24
C PRO A 75 -15.79 1.82 3.75
N ALA A 76 -15.61 2.43 4.92
CA ALA A 76 -16.45 3.53 5.40
C ALA A 76 -16.24 4.81 4.57
N GLY A 77 -15.06 4.94 3.98
CA GLY A 77 -14.67 6.00 3.07
C GLY A 77 -13.23 5.81 2.60
N ILE A 78 -12.85 6.53 1.55
CA ILE A 78 -11.47 6.60 1.06
C ILE A 78 -11.11 8.07 0.92
N LEU A 79 -10.19 8.53 1.76
CA LEU A 79 -9.62 9.88 1.69
C LEU A 79 -8.44 9.88 0.73
N ILE A 80 -8.50 10.76 -0.27
CA ILE A 80 -7.46 10.92 -1.27
C ILE A 80 -6.58 12.10 -0.92
N GLU A 81 -5.32 11.80 -0.63
CA GLU A 81 -4.25 12.78 -0.49
C GLU A 81 -3.87 13.32 -1.89
N PRO A 82 -3.90 14.65 -2.10
CA PRO A 82 -3.44 15.28 -3.34
C PRO A 82 -1.96 15.01 -3.60
N GLU A 83 -1.17 14.91 -2.54
CA GLU A 83 0.24 14.58 -2.52
C GLU A 83 0.60 13.96 -1.16
N GLY A 84 1.62 13.10 -1.13
CA GLY A 84 2.06 12.48 0.13
C GLY A 84 2.77 13.48 1.04
N ARG A 85 2.30 13.58 2.29
CA ARG A 85 2.85 14.49 3.33
C ARG A 85 3.17 13.73 4.64
N ASN A 86 3.46 12.43 4.54
CA ASN A 86 3.76 11.53 5.66
C ASN A 86 2.56 11.33 6.61
N THR A 87 2.74 10.66 7.75
CA THR A 87 1.63 10.12 8.55
C THR A 87 0.90 11.17 9.39
N GLY A 88 1.52 12.31 9.72
CA GLY A 88 0.91 13.34 10.55
C GLY A 88 -0.36 13.93 9.92
N PRO A 89 -0.25 14.57 8.74
CA PRO A 89 -1.40 15.10 8.00
C PRO A 89 -2.46 14.04 7.68
N ALA A 90 -2.04 12.83 7.29
CA ALA A 90 -2.95 11.72 6.96
C ALA A 90 -3.82 11.30 8.16
N VAL A 91 -3.21 11.13 9.34
CA VAL A 91 -3.94 10.80 10.57
C VAL A 91 -4.87 11.93 10.99
N LEU A 92 -4.39 13.18 10.91
CA LEU A 92 -5.21 14.32 11.27
C LEU A 92 -6.44 14.46 10.35
N ALA A 93 -6.27 14.27 9.04
CA ALA A 93 -7.38 14.30 8.09
C ALA A 93 -8.43 13.22 8.42
N ALA A 94 -7.99 12.01 8.76
CA ALA A 94 -8.88 10.93 9.20
C ALA A 94 -9.61 11.28 10.50
N ALA A 95 -8.91 11.85 11.49
CA ALA A 95 -9.50 12.26 12.76
C ALA A 95 -10.58 13.32 12.57
N LEU A 96 -10.28 14.37 11.79
CA LEU A 96 -11.23 15.44 11.47
C LEU A 96 -12.44 14.91 10.71
N HIS A 97 -12.22 14.07 9.69
CA HIS A 97 -13.30 13.46 8.93
C HIS A 97 -14.24 12.62 9.81
N LEU A 98 -13.67 11.83 10.73
CA LEU A 98 -14.43 11.00 11.66
C LEU A 98 -15.18 11.86 12.69
N ALA A 99 -14.53 12.90 13.21
CA ALA A 99 -15.09 13.80 14.21
C ALA A 99 -16.31 14.59 13.72
N LEU A 100 -16.50 14.76 12.41
CA LEU A 100 -17.72 15.36 11.83
C LEU A 100 -18.99 14.58 12.21
N LYS A 101 -18.89 13.27 12.41
CA LYS A 101 -20.01 12.40 12.78
C LYS A 101 -19.93 11.95 14.23
N GLU A 102 -18.74 11.60 14.68
CA GLU A 102 -18.52 11.02 16.01
C GLU A 102 -17.23 11.59 16.61
N PRO A 103 -17.29 12.75 17.28
CA PRO A 103 -16.11 13.43 17.86
C PRO A 103 -15.32 12.56 18.84
N GLN A 104 -16.00 11.64 19.52
CA GLN A 104 -15.42 10.74 20.51
C GLN A 104 -15.14 9.32 19.98
N ALA A 105 -15.14 9.13 18.67
CA ALA A 105 -14.86 7.82 18.07
C ALA A 105 -13.46 7.33 18.45
N LEU A 106 -13.34 6.04 18.76
CA LEU A 106 -12.06 5.39 19.00
C LEU A 106 -11.42 5.01 17.67
N MET A 107 -10.40 5.76 17.30
CA MET A 107 -9.69 5.62 16.04
C MET A 107 -8.49 4.70 16.21
N LEU A 108 -8.49 3.57 15.50
CA LEU A 108 -7.38 2.62 15.46
C LEU A 108 -6.60 2.85 14.16
N VAL A 109 -5.49 3.56 14.26
CA VAL A 109 -4.61 3.87 13.12
C VAL A 109 -3.61 2.74 12.94
N ALA A 110 -3.58 2.18 11.73
CA ALA A 110 -2.66 1.10 11.39
C ALA A 110 -2.01 1.32 10.00
N PRO A 111 -0.69 1.08 9.87
CA PRO A 111 -0.05 0.94 8.58
C PRO A 111 -0.62 -0.28 7.85
N SER A 112 -0.84 -0.13 6.54
CA SER A 112 -1.38 -1.18 5.68
C SER A 112 -0.36 -2.25 5.28
N ASP A 113 0.89 -2.10 5.71
CA ASP A 113 2.06 -2.78 5.15
C ASP A 113 2.84 -3.60 6.21
N HIS A 114 2.21 -3.88 7.35
CA HIS A 114 2.77 -4.66 8.46
C HIS A 114 2.19 -6.07 8.53
N VAL A 115 3.05 -7.05 8.82
CA VAL A 115 2.67 -8.43 9.12
C VAL A 115 2.42 -8.57 10.62
N ILE A 116 1.26 -9.10 10.97
CA ILE A 116 0.95 -9.60 12.33
C ILE A 116 0.31 -10.98 12.17
N PRO A 117 1.03 -12.07 12.48
CA PRO A 117 0.58 -13.44 12.20
C PRO A 117 -0.67 -13.87 12.98
N ASP A 118 -0.92 -13.31 14.16
CA ASP A 118 -2.09 -13.63 14.99
C ASP A 118 -3.08 -12.45 15.09
N PRO A 119 -4.08 -12.39 14.19
CA PRO A 119 -5.13 -11.39 14.25
C PRO A 119 -5.97 -11.42 15.53
N ALA A 120 -6.14 -12.60 16.15
CA ALA A 120 -6.97 -12.73 17.35
C ALA A 120 -6.26 -12.15 18.58
N ALA A 121 -4.97 -12.47 18.75
CA ALA A 121 -4.14 -11.87 19.78
C ALA A 121 -4.04 -10.34 19.60
N PHE A 122 -3.88 -9.87 18.35
CA PHE A 122 -3.86 -8.44 18.07
C PHE A 122 -5.16 -7.74 18.49
N ARG A 123 -6.33 -8.29 18.11
CA ARG A 123 -7.63 -7.72 18.51
C ARG A 123 -7.83 -7.71 20.02
N ALA A 124 -7.38 -8.75 20.73
CA ALA A 124 -7.45 -8.79 22.20
C ALA A 124 -6.61 -7.67 22.83
N VAL A 125 -5.44 -7.38 22.26
CA VAL A 125 -4.54 -6.32 22.71
C VAL A 125 -5.10 -4.92 22.40
N VAL A 126 -5.78 -4.74 21.26
CA VAL A 126 -6.54 -3.51 20.96
C VAL A 126 -7.66 -3.30 21.97
N GLU A 127 -8.42 -4.34 22.31
CA GLU A 127 -9.51 -4.26 23.29
C GLU A 127 -8.98 -3.87 24.68
N ALA A 128 -7.87 -4.48 25.12
CA ALA A 128 -7.23 -4.15 26.39
C ALA A 128 -6.71 -2.70 26.48
N ALA A 129 -6.40 -2.07 25.33
CA ALA A 129 -5.99 -0.68 25.24
C ALA A 129 -7.16 0.32 25.28
N ALA A 130 -8.41 -0.14 25.08
CA ALA A 130 -9.56 0.72 24.83
C ALA A 130 -9.89 1.66 26.00
N GLU A 131 -9.82 1.19 27.24
CA GLU A 131 -10.17 1.99 28.42
C GLU A 131 -9.30 3.25 28.54
N ARG A 132 -7.98 3.12 28.33
CA ARG A 132 -7.05 4.26 28.37
C ARG A 132 -7.29 5.22 27.21
N ALA A 133 -7.50 4.70 26.00
CA ALA A 133 -7.83 5.53 24.85
C ALA A 133 -9.16 6.31 25.05
N GLN A 134 -10.17 5.66 25.65
CA GLN A 134 -11.44 6.29 26.02
C GLN A 134 -11.25 7.38 27.08
N ALA A 135 -10.31 7.20 28.01
CA ALA A 135 -9.95 8.21 29.00
C ALA A 135 -9.20 9.41 28.40
N GLY A 136 -8.81 9.36 27.12
CA GLY A 136 -8.15 10.44 26.40
C GLY A 136 -6.63 10.30 26.28
N ASP A 137 -6.06 9.15 26.67
CA ASP A 137 -4.64 8.88 26.41
C ASP A 137 -4.40 8.55 24.93
N LEU A 138 -3.23 8.93 24.43
CA LEU A 138 -2.75 8.54 23.12
C LEU A 138 -2.00 7.21 23.25
N VAL A 139 -2.67 6.10 22.92
CA VAL A 139 -2.11 4.76 23.09
C VAL A 139 -1.34 4.35 21.84
N THR A 140 -0.13 3.82 22.01
CA THR A 140 0.66 3.16 20.96
C THR A 140 0.91 1.69 21.33
N PHE A 141 1.39 0.89 20.38
CA PHE A 141 1.67 -0.54 20.58
C PHE A 141 3.17 -0.80 20.50
N GLY A 142 3.69 -1.45 21.55
CA GLY A 142 5.12 -1.63 21.75
C GLY A 142 5.58 -3.06 21.53
N ILE A 143 6.59 -3.27 20.69
CA ILE A 143 7.21 -4.57 20.42
C ILE A 143 8.48 -4.73 21.22
N LYS A 144 8.75 -5.92 21.76
CA LYS A 144 10.01 -6.19 22.45
C LYS A 144 11.20 -6.11 21.48
N PRO A 145 12.21 -5.25 21.73
CA PRO A 145 13.38 -5.15 20.86
C PRO A 145 14.22 -6.42 20.92
N THR A 146 14.65 -6.89 19.74
CA THR A 146 15.55 -8.06 19.61
C THR A 146 16.92 -7.68 19.04
N ARG A 147 17.07 -6.44 18.55
CA ARG A 147 18.32 -5.87 18.03
C ARG A 147 18.35 -4.36 18.22
N ALA A 148 19.49 -3.73 17.95
CA ALA A 148 19.61 -2.28 17.92
C ALA A 148 19.19 -1.76 16.54
N GLU A 149 17.87 -1.61 16.34
CA GLU A 149 17.31 -1.08 15.08
C GLU A 149 17.32 0.45 15.10
N THR A 150 17.76 1.10 14.01
CA THR A 150 17.77 2.57 13.87
C THR A 150 16.58 3.10 13.08
N GLY A 151 15.89 2.21 12.36
CA GLY A 151 14.71 2.57 11.54
C GLY A 151 13.40 2.69 12.31
N TYR A 152 13.35 2.25 13.58
CA TYR A 152 12.15 2.25 14.42
C TYR A 152 12.20 3.34 15.49
N GLY A 153 11.02 3.78 15.94
CA GLY A 153 10.90 4.55 17.17
C GLY A 153 11.06 3.66 18.41
N TYR A 154 11.54 4.22 19.52
CA TYR A 154 11.69 3.57 20.82
C TYR A 154 10.80 4.23 21.85
N LEU A 155 10.15 3.40 22.67
CA LEU A 155 9.18 3.76 23.68
C LEU A 155 9.78 3.46 25.05
N GLU A 156 10.21 4.47 25.82
CA GLU A 156 10.73 4.26 27.17
C GLU A 156 9.59 4.06 28.15
N LEU A 157 9.63 2.94 28.87
CA LEU A 157 8.68 2.63 29.92
C LEU A 157 8.95 3.46 31.18
N GLU A 158 7.88 3.88 31.89
CA GLU A 158 8.04 4.49 33.22
C GLU A 158 8.68 3.53 34.22
N ALA A 159 9.28 4.08 35.29
CA ALA A 159 9.89 3.26 36.33
C ALA A 159 8.84 2.33 36.98
N GLY A 160 9.12 1.03 37.03
CA GLY A 160 8.21 0.01 37.58
C GLY A 160 7.21 -0.55 36.57
N ALA A 161 7.21 -0.09 35.32
CA ALA A 161 6.46 -0.72 34.24
C ALA A 161 7.14 -2.01 33.76
N ASP A 162 6.33 -2.92 33.23
CA ASP A 162 6.73 -4.23 32.75
C ASP A 162 6.54 -4.35 31.23
N ALA A 163 7.63 -4.61 30.50
CA ALA A 163 7.61 -4.81 29.05
C ALA A 163 6.74 -6.00 28.60
N ALA A 164 6.38 -6.92 29.50
CA ALA A 164 5.53 -8.07 29.24
C ALA A 164 4.09 -7.90 29.80
N ALA A 165 3.71 -6.71 30.26
CA ALA A 165 2.38 -6.50 30.82
C ALA A 165 1.27 -6.74 29.77
N ASN A 166 0.15 -7.26 30.24
CA ASN A 166 -1.07 -7.46 29.44
C ASN A 166 -2.05 -6.28 29.53
N ALA A 167 -1.58 -5.11 29.99
CA ALA A 167 -2.37 -3.90 30.15
C ALA A 167 -1.56 -2.67 29.70
N PRO A 168 -2.24 -1.62 29.21
CA PRO A 168 -1.57 -0.39 28.79
C PRO A 168 -0.91 0.34 29.97
N GLN A 169 0.32 0.79 29.76
CA GLN A 169 1.17 1.45 30.75
C GLN A 169 1.55 2.85 30.30
N ARG A 170 1.88 3.74 31.24
CA ARG A 170 2.35 5.10 30.89
C ARG A 170 3.74 5.04 30.27
N LEU A 171 3.98 5.91 29.30
CA LEU A 171 5.28 6.08 28.68
C LEU A 171 6.04 7.24 29.34
N ALA A 172 7.32 7.01 29.62
CA ALA A 172 8.22 8.06 30.09
C ALA A 172 8.62 8.99 28.95
N ARG A 173 8.92 8.43 27.77
CA ARG A 173 9.22 9.20 26.56
C ARG A 173 9.08 8.35 25.30
N PHE A 174 8.92 9.04 24.18
CA PHE A 174 9.04 8.51 22.83
C PHE A 174 10.35 9.03 22.20
N VAL A 175 11.08 8.20 21.46
CA VAL A 175 12.28 8.59 20.72
C VAL A 175 12.22 8.04 19.30
N GLU A 176 12.06 8.89 18.30
CA GLU A 176 11.96 8.46 16.90
C GLU A 176 13.34 8.27 16.26
N LYS A 177 13.59 7.07 15.72
CA LYS A 177 14.75 6.73 14.86
C LYS A 177 16.11 7.17 15.45
N PRO A 178 16.53 6.58 16.59
CA PRO A 178 17.82 6.91 17.20
C PRO A 178 18.99 6.51 16.30
N ASP A 179 20.15 7.14 16.52
CA ASP A 179 21.40 6.67 15.92
C ASP A 179 21.81 5.29 16.48
N ALA A 180 22.78 4.66 15.82
CA ALA A 180 23.20 3.29 16.15
C ALA A 180 23.75 3.13 17.58
N ALA A 181 24.46 4.14 18.10
CA ALA A 181 25.00 4.10 19.46
C ALA A 181 23.85 4.16 20.47
N ARG A 182 22.91 5.08 20.23
CA ARG A 182 21.73 5.27 21.08
C ARG A 182 20.78 4.08 21.04
N ALA A 183 20.59 3.46 19.88
CA ALA A 183 19.81 2.23 19.74
C ALA A 183 20.41 1.07 20.55
N ALA A 184 21.75 0.93 20.55
CA ALA A 184 22.44 -0.08 21.34
C ALA A 184 22.28 0.17 22.86
N GLU A 185 22.43 1.42 23.32
CA GLU A 185 22.18 1.81 24.70
C GLU A 185 20.73 1.50 25.14
N MET A 186 19.76 1.80 24.28
CA MET A 186 18.34 1.56 24.55
C MET A 186 18.00 0.07 24.62
N LEU A 187 18.60 -0.74 23.75
CA LEU A 187 18.46 -2.20 23.80
C LEU A 187 19.04 -2.77 25.10
N GLU A 188 20.27 -2.39 25.46
CA GLU A 188 20.95 -2.85 26.68
C GLU A 188 20.21 -2.43 27.95
N ALA A 189 19.61 -1.23 27.94
CA ALA A 189 18.81 -0.71 29.02
C ALA A 189 17.57 -1.56 29.38
N GLY A 190 17.08 -2.39 28.45
CA GLY A 190 16.00 -3.36 28.70
C GLY A 190 14.62 -2.78 29.07
N ARG A 191 14.47 -1.45 29.02
CA ARG A 191 13.24 -0.70 29.40
C ARG A 191 12.58 0.04 28.25
N PHE A 192 12.93 -0.35 27.01
CA PHE A 192 12.38 0.22 25.79
C PHE A 192 11.60 -0.83 25.01
N LEU A 193 10.52 -0.39 24.37
CA LEU A 193 9.82 -1.13 23.32
C LEU A 193 10.04 -0.44 21.98
N TRP A 194 9.95 -1.16 20.86
CA TRP A 194 9.86 -0.55 19.54
C TRP A 194 8.44 -0.05 19.28
N ASN A 195 8.30 1.12 18.67
CA ASN A 195 7.04 1.63 18.15
C ASN A 195 6.59 0.80 16.94
N ALA A 196 5.43 0.14 17.04
CA ALA A 196 4.86 -0.62 15.94
C ALA A 196 4.22 0.26 14.85
N GLY A 197 4.18 1.59 15.03
CA GLY A 197 3.51 2.54 14.13
C GLY A 197 1.98 2.42 14.14
N ILE A 198 1.43 1.71 15.13
CA ILE A 198 -0.01 1.52 15.34
C ILE A 198 -0.41 2.38 16.53
N PHE A 199 -1.57 3.04 16.43
CA PHE A 199 -2.06 3.95 17.46
C PHE A 199 -3.55 3.76 17.71
N LEU A 200 -3.97 3.94 18.96
CA LEU A 200 -5.36 3.95 19.36
C LEU A 200 -5.63 5.20 20.20
N PHE A 201 -6.54 6.05 19.74
CA PHE A 201 -6.93 7.25 20.47
C PHE A 201 -8.34 7.69 20.09
N ARG A 202 -8.93 8.51 20.95
CA ARG A 202 -10.18 9.21 20.66
C ARG A 202 -9.92 10.33 19.64
N ALA A 203 -10.84 10.52 18.68
CA ALA A 203 -10.66 11.48 17.59
C ALA A 203 -10.47 12.92 18.09
N ASP A 204 -11.29 13.38 19.04
CA ASP A 204 -11.12 14.68 19.72
C ASP A 204 -9.76 14.80 20.45
N ALA A 205 -9.31 13.75 21.14
CA ALA A 205 -8.07 13.79 21.92
C ALA A 205 -6.84 13.98 21.04
N ILE A 206 -6.78 13.30 19.88
CA ILE A 206 -5.68 13.53 18.94
C ILE A 206 -5.78 14.91 18.28
N ILE A 207 -6.98 15.40 17.96
CA ILE A 207 -7.17 16.76 17.41
C ILE A 207 -6.72 17.82 18.42
N ASP A 208 -7.02 17.63 19.71
CA ASP A 208 -6.56 18.50 20.80
C ASP A 208 -5.03 18.50 20.90
N ALA A 209 -4.39 17.34 20.72
CA ALA A 209 -2.94 17.23 20.68
C ALA A 209 -2.35 18.01 19.48
N TYR A 210 -2.95 17.91 18.29
CA TYR A 210 -2.57 18.75 17.13
C TYR A 210 -2.76 20.23 17.41
N ARG A 211 -3.85 20.62 18.07
CA ARG A 211 -4.09 22.03 18.45
C ARG A 211 -3.02 22.57 19.38
N LYS A 212 -2.53 21.74 20.32
CA LYS A 212 -1.48 22.12 21.30
C LYS A 212 -0.08 22.13 20.68
N HIS A 213 0.25 21.14 19.85
CA HIS A 213 1.64 20.86 19.44
C HIS A 213 1.96 21.17 17.97
N ALA A 214 0.95 21.31 17.11
CA ALA A 214 1.10 21.57 15.69
C ALA A 214 -0.10 22.39 15.11
N PRO A 215 -0.41 23.58 15.64
CA PRO A 215 -1.60 24.35 15.26
C PRO A 215 -1.64 24.78 13.78
N ALA A 216 -0.48 25.08 13.17
CA ALA A 216 -0.41 25.42 11.75
C ALA A 216 -0.76 24.23 10.85
N LEU A 217 -0.31 23.02 11.23
CA LEU A 217 -0.69 21.79 10.55
C LEU A 217 -2.19 21.50 10.72
N LEU A 218 -2.75 21.76 11.92
CA LEU A 218 -4.19 21.66 12.18
C LEU A 218 -4.99 22.53 11.20
N GLU A 219 -4.64 23.82 11.12
CA GLU A 219 -5.35 24.78 10.25
C GLU A 219 -5.32 24.36 8.77
N ALA A 220 -4.16 23.97 8.26
CA ALA A 220 -4.00 23.57 6.86
C ALA A 220 -4.84 22.33 6.53
N VAL A 221 -4.79 21.29 7.37
CA VAL A 221 -5.51 20.03 7.14
C VAL A 221 -7.01 20.18 7.38
N GLU A 222 -7.42 20.96 8.38
CA GLU A 222 -8.84 21.26 8.63
C GLU A 222 -9.48 21.94 7.42
N ARG A 223 -8.82 22.93 6.85
CA ARG A 223 -9.27 23.55 5.59
C ARG A 223 -9.32 22.56 4.44
N ALA A 224 -8.32 21.68 4.31
CA ALA A 224 -8.30 20.68 3.25
C ALA A 224 -9.46 19.68 3.36
N VAL A 225 -9.87 19.32 4.58
CA VAL A 225 -11.02 18.46 4.84
C VAL A 225 -12.35 19.19 4.61
N MET A 226 -12.47 20.46 5.04
CA MET A 226 -13.69 21.26 4.84
C MET A 226 -13.95 21.60 3.36
N GLU A 227 -12.88 21.88 2.60
CA GLU A 227 -12.94 22.23 1.18
C GLU A 227 -12.89 20.97 0.28
N ALA A 228 -12.95 19.77 0.87
CA ALA A 228 -12.86 18.50 0.13
C ALA A 228 -14.03 18.30 -0.84
N ALA A 229 -13.74 17.66 -1.98
CA ALA A 229 -14.73 17.28 -2.98
C ALA A 229 -14.97 15.77 -2.95
N THR A 230 -16.20 15.33 -3.23
CA THR A 230 -16.52 13.91 -3.36
C THR A 230 -16.83 13.57 -4.82
N ASP A 231 -16.15 12.57 -5.36
CA ASP A 231 -16.46 11.97 -6.66
C ASP A 231 -16.22 10.47 -6.62
N LEU A 232 -17.06 9.70 -7.34
CA LEU A 232 -16.86 8.26 -7.55
C LEU A 232 -16.69 7.42 -6.27
N GLY A 233 -17.25 7.89 -5.14
CA GLY A 233 -17.10 7.24 -3.84
C GLY A 233 -15.81 7.59 -3.09
N PHE A 234 -14.98 8.49 -3.61
CA PHE A 234 -13.78 9.02 -2.97
C PHE A 234 -14.01 10.42 -2.40
N THR A 235 -13.37 10.73 -1.28
CA THR A 235 -13.28 12.10 -0.75
C THR A 235 -11.90 12.65 -1.02
N ARG A 236 -11.79 13.60 -1.95
CA ARG A 236 -10.55 14.26 -2.34
C ARG A 236 -10.31 15.48 -1.48
N LEU A 237 -9.24 15.45 -0.69
CA LEU A 237 -8.85 16.61 0.11
C LEU A 237 -8.47 17.77 -0.81
N ALA A 238 -8.76 19.01 -0.41
CA ALA A 238 -8.46 20.16 -1.25
C ALA A 238 -6.94 20.39 -1.38
N ALA A 239 -6.45 20.41 -2.62
CA ALA A 239 -5.02 20.47 -2.91
C ALA A 239 -4.33 21.75 -2.40
N ALA A 240 -4.96 22.91 -2.56
CA ALA A 240 -4.37 24.20 -2.20
C ALA A 240 -4.10 24.38 -0.69
N PRO A 241 -5.04 24.06 0.22
CA PRO A 241 -4.76 24.04 1.66
C PRO A 241 -3.85 22.86 2.06
N TRP A 242 -4.02 21.67 1.47
CA TRP A 242 -3.17 20.50 1.77
C TRP A 242 -1.68 20.77 1.49
N ALA A 243 -1.37 21.49 0.40
CA ALA A 243 0.00 21.84 0.05
C ALA A 243 0.72 22.74 1.08
N GLN A 244 -0.02 23.33 2.02
CA GLN A 244 0.53 24.12 3.13
C GLN A 244 0.82 23.27 4.38
N ALA A 245 0.34 22.02 4.44
CA ALA A 245 0.65 21.12 5.54
C ALA A 245 2.12 20.70 5.52
N ASP A 246 2.75 20.62 6.68
CA ASP A 246 4.12 20.12 6.79
C ASP A 246 4.21 18.63 6.38
N ASP A 247 5.29 18.25 5.69
CA ASP A 247 5.63 16.84 5.44
C ASP A 247 6.30 16.25 6.69
N ILE A 248 5.49 15.68 7.59
CA ILE A 248 5.93 15.26 8.93
C ILE A 248 5.19 14.01 9.40
N SER A 249 5.88 13.10 10.09
CA SER A 249 5.22 11.95 10.72
C SER A 249 4.47 12.35 11.98
N ILE A 250 3.44 11.59 12.34
CA ILE A 250 2.73 11.75 13.62
C ILE A 250 3.68 11.61 14.82
N ASP A 251 4.70 10.77 14.68
CA ASP A 251 5.70 10.50 15.72
C ASP A 251 6.40 11.80 16.14
N TYR A 252 6.92 12.57 15.16
CA TYR A 252 7.55 13.87 15.40
C TYR A 252 6.55 14.99 15.66
N ALA A 253 5.41 14.99 14.97
CA ALA A 253 4.44 16.07 15.11
C ALA A 253 3.83 16.09 16.51
N ILE A 254 3.49 14.91 17.04
CA ILE A 254 2.67 14.72 18.23
C ILE A 254 3.30 13.79 19.27
N MET A 255 3.68 12.56 18.89
CA MET A 255 4.01 11.52 19.88
C MET A 255 5.24 11.84 20.72
N GLU A 256 6.24 12.53 20.18
CA GLU A 256 7.41 12.98 20.96
C GLU A 256 7.11 14.13 21.94
N LYS A 257 5.97 14.83 21.77
CA LYS A 257 5.65 16.07 22.48
C LYS A 257 4.49 15.92 23.47
N ALA A 258 3.62 14.94 23.26
CA ALA A 258 2.44 14.71 24.08
C ALA A 258 2.81 14.18 25.47
N ASP A 259 2.02 14.56 26.48
CA ASP A 259 2.21 14.24 27.90
C ASP A 259 1.26 13.14 28.42
N ASN A 260 0.29 12.74 27.62
CA ASN A 260 -0.73 11.72 27.90
C ASN A 260 -0.51 10.43 27.08
N LEU A 261 0.74 9.98 26.97
CA LEU A 261 1.10 8.79 26.22
C LEU A 261 0.92 7.51 27.04
N ALA A 262 0.41 6.48 26.37
CA ALA A 262 0.40 5.13 26.90
C ALA A 262 0.94 4.13 25.87
N VAL A 263 1.51 3.04 26.33
CA VAL A 263 1.92 1.91 25.50
C VAL A 263 1.20 0.65 25.92
N MET A 264 0.67 -0.07 24.95
CA MET A 264 0.21 -1.43 25.11
C MET A 264 1.30 -2.38 24.60
N PRO A 265 1.99 -3.15 25.48
CA PRO A 265 2.92 -4.16 25.03
C PRO A 265 2.25 -5.21 24.14
N PHE A 266 2.92 -5.60 23.07
CA PHE A 266 2.43 -6.57 22.09
C PHE A 266 3.50 -7.60 21.75
N ASP A 267 3.24 -8.85 22.09
CA ASP A 267 4.16 -9.99 21.96
C ASP A 267 3.50 -11.16 21.20
N ALA A 268 2.83 -10.88 20.08
CA ALA A 268 2.24 -11.91 19.22
C ALA A 268 2.77 -11.87 17.77
N GLY A 269 4.03 -11.43 17.62
CA GLY A 269 4.70 -11.29 16.34
C GLY A 269 4.32 -10.01 15.59
N TRP A 270 5.31 -9.33 15.06
CA TRP A 270 5.15 -8.11 14.27
C TRP A 270 6.38 -7.92 13.37
N SER A 271 6.15 -7.53 12.12
CA SER A 271 7.21 -7.17 11.19
C SER A 271 6.74 -6.08 10.22
N ASP A 272 7.60 -5.09 9.97
CA ASP A 272 7.35 -4.02 8.97
C ASP A 272 7.73 -4.44 7.55
N LEU A 273 8.31 -5.64 7.36
CA LEU A 273 8.86 -6.11 6.09
C LEU A 273 9.72 -5.04 5.40
N GLY A 274 10.68 -4.48 6.14
CA GLY A 274 11.54 -3.40 5.66
C GLY A 274 12.49 -3.76 4.50
N GLY A 275 12.69 -5.05 4.18
CA GLY A 275 13.58 -5.52 3.13
C GLY A 275 13.40 -7.02 2.86
N TRP A 276 14.09 -7.54 1.85
CA TRP A 276 14.01 -8.95 1.47
C TRP A 276 14.58 -9.90 2.53
N ASP A 277 15.48 -9.42 3.39
CA ASP A 277 15.97 -10.11 4.57
C ASP A 277 14.84 -10.38 5.58
N ALA A 278 13.98 -9.38 5.81
CA ALA A 278 12.79 -9.55 6.65
C ALA A 278 11.79 -10.53 6.02
N VAL A 279 11.57 -10.47 4.70
CA VAL A 279 10.71 -11.44 4.00
C VAL A 279 11.25 -12.86 4.16
N TRP A 280 12.56 -13.07 4.02
CA TRP A 280 13.18 -14.38 4.24
C TRP A 280 12.93 -14.89 5.66
N GLN A 281 13.15 -14.05 6.68
CA GLN A 281 12.96 -14.43 8.07
C GLN A 281 11.51 -14.80 8.38
N GLU A 282 10.56 -13.99 7.92
CA GLU A 282 9.13 -14.20 8.18
C GLU A 282 8.53 -15.36 7.37
N SER A 283 9.14 -15.74 6.24
CA SER A 283 8.64 -16.82 5.38
C SER A 283 8.93 -18.23 5.93
N GLY A 284 9.69 -18.33 7.02
CA GLY A 284 10.04 -19.61 7.65
C GLY A 284 11.04 -20.45 6.84
N PRO A 285 12.34 -20.15 6.92
CA PRO A 285 13.38 -20.90 6.23
C PRO A 285 13.38 -22.39 6.59
N ASP A 286 13.72 -23.25 5.63
CA ASP A 286 13.86 -24.69 5.83
C ASP A 286 15.10 -25.04 6.68
N ALA A 287 15.38 -26.34 6.84
CA ALA A 287 16.51 -26.82 7.64
C ALA A 287 17.90 -26.37 7.11
N GLN A 288 18.00 -25.96 5.85
CA GLN A 288 19.20 -25.43 5.20
C GLN A 288 19.18 -23.89 5.12
N GLY A 289 18.17 -23.24 5.72
CA GLY A 289 18.01 -21.80 5.69
C GLY A 289 17.45 -21.27 4.37
N ASN A 290 16.88 -22.11 3.50
CA ASN A 290 16.34 -21.68 2.22
C ASN A 290 14.85 -21.34 2.31
N VAL A 291 14.44 -20.34 1.54
CA VAL A 291 13.04 -19.98 1.29
C VAL A 291 12.82 -19.98 -0.22
N CYS A 292 11.86 -20.76 -0.71
CA CYS A 292 11.47 -20.81 -2.11
C CYS A 292 9.98 -20.49 -2.28
N SER A 293 9.64 -19.67 -3.28
CA SER A 293 8.27 -19.59 -3.80
C SER A 293 7.93 -20.83 -4.64
N GLU A 294 6.66 -20.99 -5.02
CA GLU A 294 6.21 -22.12 -5.86
C GLU A 294 6.99 -22.26 -7.18
N GLY A 295 7.21 -21.16 -7.91
CA GLY A 295 8.00 -21.14 -9.16
C GLY A 295 9.52 -21.02 -8.95
N ALA A 296 10.04 -21.51 -7.82
CA ALA A 296 11.47 -21.48 -7.52
C ALA A 296 11.99 -22.82 -7.01
N THR A 297 13.17 -23.21 -7.50
CA THR A 297 13.84 -24.46 -7.13
C THR A 297 15.25 -24.18 -6.61
N ALA A 298 15.58 -24.73 -5.44
CA ALA A 298 16.92 -24.71 -4.87
C ALA A 298 17.59 -26.09 -4.99
N ILE A 299 18.81 -26.13 -5.55
CA ILE A 299 19.64 -27.33 -5.67
C ILE A 299 20.97 -27.04 -4.99
N ASP A 300 21.28 -27.76 -3.91
CA ASP A 300 22.51 -27.57 -3.13
C ASP A 300 22.73 -26.11 -2.66
N CYS A 301 21.65 -25.39 -2.33
CA CYS A 301 21.72 -24.02 -1.81
C CYS A 301 21.66 -24.00 -0.28
N THR A 302 22.19 -22.94 0.33
CA THR A 302 22.06 -22.68 1.77
C THR A 302 21.77 -21.21 2.05
N ASP A 303 20.95 -20.94 3.06
CA ASP A 303 20.67 -19.57 3.53
C ASP A 303 20.08 -18.61 2.47
N THR A 304 19.38 -19.15 1.45
CA THR A 304 18.89 -18.37 0.30
C THR A 304 17.42 -17.95 0.38
N LEU A 305 17.07 -16.90 -0.37
CA LEU A 305 15.69 -16.56 -0.75
C LEU A 305 15.59 -16.60 -2.28
N LEU A 306 14.88 -17.60 -2.83
CA LEU A 306 14.62 -17.72 -4.26
C LEU A 306 13.14 -17.51 -4.52
N ARG A 307 12.79 -16.47 -5.27
CA ARG A 307 11.40 -16.09 -5.48
C ARG A 307 11.10 -15.73 -6.93
N SER A 308 10.11 -16.38 -7.51
CA SER A 308 9.53 -16.01 -8.81
C SER A 308 8.14 -15.43 -8.58
N GLU A 309 7.90 -14.24 -9.14
CA GLU A 309 6.64 -13.47 -9.00
C GLU A 309 5.85 -13.47 -10.31
N SER A 310 6.22 -14.33 -11.25
CA SER A 310 5.63 -14.35 -12.58
C SER A 310 5.20 -15.77 -12.93
N GLU A 311 3.92 -15.89 -13.25
CA GLU A 311 3.33 -17.14 -13.74
C GLU A 311 4.06 -17.59 -15.01
N GLY A 312 4.54 -18.84 -15.02
CA GLY A 312 5.31 -19.40 -16.13
C GLY A 312 6.81 -19.07 -16.14
N LEU A 313 7.33 -18.39 -15.11
CA LEU A 313 8.77 -18.17 -14.94
C LEU A 313 9.33 -19.03 -13.81
N GLU A 314 10.23 -19.95 -14.14
CA GLU A 314 10.94 -20.80 -13.17
C GLU A 314 12.30 -20.18 -12.79
N LEU A 315 12.54 -20.01 -11.49
CA LEU A 315 13.83 -19.57 -10.95
C LEU A 315 14.56 -20.77 -10.34
N VAL A 316 15.72 -21.13 -10.90
CA VAL A 316 16.55 -22.24 -10.38
C VAL A 316 17.86 -21.70 -9.82
N GLY A 317 18.09 -21.93 -8.53
CA GLY A 317 19.38 -21.69 -7.87
C GLY A 317 20.16 -22.99 -7.69
N ILE A 318 21.44 -23.00 -8.05
CA ILE A 318 22.32 -24.16 -7.90
C ILE A 318 23.59 -23.72 -7.16
N GLY A 319 23.88 -24.33 -6.00
CA GLY A 319 25.11 -24.06 -5.24
C GLY A 319 25.20 -22.64 -4.67
N LEU A 320 24.06 -21.98 -4.43
CA LEU A 320 24.02 -20.61 -3.93
C LEU A 320 24.06 -20.59 -2.40
N GLU A 321 24.88 -19.70 -1.83
CA GLU A 321 24.99 -19.51 -0.38
C GLU A 321 24.68 -18.06 -0.01
N GLY A 322 23.71 -17.85 0.90
CA GLY A 322 23.41 -16.52 1.44
C GLY A 322 22.93 -15.51 0.40
N MET A 323 22.26 -15.97 -0.66
CA MET A 323 21.81 -15.15 -1.79
C MET A 323 20.30 -14.91 -1.77
N ILE A 324 19.90 -13.71 -2.19
CA ILE A 324 18.53 -13.35 -2.54
C ILE A 324 18.47 -13.27 -4.07
N ALA A 325 17.53 -13.99 -4.67
CA ALA A 325 17.19 -13.90 -6.07
C ALA A 325 15.68 -13.75 -6.22
N VAL A 326 15.23 -12.64 -6.83
CA VAL A 326 13.82 -12.34 -7.07
C VAL A 326 13.62 -12.07 -8.55
N ALA A 327 12.81 -12.89 -9.20
CA ALA A 327 12.54 -12.85 -10.62
C ALA A 327 11.12 -12.36 -10.92
N MET A 328 11.01 -11.39 -11.82
CA MET A 328 9.78 -10.97 -12.48
C MET A 328 9.99 -11.03 -13.99
N ASN A 329 8.90 -11.04 -14.76
CA ASN A 329 8.94 -11.05 -16.22
C ASN A 329 9.73 -9.91 -16.87
N ASP A 330 9.94 -8.79 -16.16
CA ASP A 330 10.61 -7.60 -16.70
C ASP A 330 11.85 -7.15 -15.92
N ALA A 331 12.14 -7.75 -14.76
CA ALA A 331 13.27 -7.40 -13.92
C ALA A 331 13.67 -8.54 -12.97
N VAL A 332 14.97 -8.67 -12.73
CA VAL A 332 15.53 -9.64 -11.78
C VAL A 332 16.47 -8.92 -10.81
N LEU A 333 16.30 -9.19 -9.51
CA LEU A 333 17.26 -8.82 -8.48
C LEU A 333 18.05 -10.06 -8.06
N VAL A 334 19.38 -9.94 -8.02
CA VAL A 334 20.25 -10.92 -7.38
C VAL A 334 21.23 -10.17 -6.49
N ALA A 335 21.27 -10.49 -5.19
CA ALA A 335 22.18 -9.86 -4.24
C ALA A 335 22.46 -10.77 -3.05
N PRO A 336 23.63 -10.65 -2.39
CA PRO A 336 23.84 -11.27 -1.08
C PRO A 336 22.79 -10.78 -0.08
N LYS A 337 22.30 -11.68 0.78
CA LYS A 337 21.32 -11.39 1.84
C LYS A 337 21.79 -10.27 2.77
N ALA A 338 23.08 -10.24 3.08
CA ALA A 338 23.73 -9.18 3.87
C ALA A 338 23.68 -7.78 3.24
N HIS A 339 23.27 -7.66 1.98
CA HIS A 339 23.16 -6.40 1.25
C HIS A 339 21.72 -6.04 0.87
N ALA A 340 20.71 -6.68 1.48
CA ALA A 340 19.29 -6.42 1.19
C ALA A 340 18.90 -4.93 1.27
N GLN A 341 19.48 -4.18 2.22
CA GLN A 341 19.19 -2.74 2.36
C GLN A 341 19.77 -1.86 1.23
N ARG A 342 20.67 -2.41 0.40
CA ARG A 342 21.29 -1.70 -0.74
C ARG A 342 20.43 -1.74 -2.02
N VAL A 343 19.28 -2.42 -2.02
CA VAL A 343 18.33 -2.43 -3.15
C VAL A 343 17.94 -1.01 -3.60
N LYS A 344 17.90 -0.05 -2.67
CA LYS A 344 17.68 1.37 -2.98
C LYS A 344 18.70 1.95 -3.97
N GLU A 345 19.95 1.47 -3.94
CA GLU A 345 21.01 1.89 -4.88
C GLU A 345 20.69 1.40 -6.29
N ALA A 346 20.18 0.18 -6.44
CA ALA A 346 19.77 -0.37 -7.73
C ALA A 346 18.62 0.44 -8.33
N VAL A 347 17.61 0.78 -7.52
CA VAL A 347 16.49 1.64 -7.95
C VAL A 347 17.00 3.03 -8.38
N ALA A 348 17.92 3.63 -7.64
CA ALA A 348 18.52 4.92 -8.00
C ALA A 348 19.29 4.85 -9.34
N ALA A 349 20.09 3.80 -9.53
CA ALA A 349 20.84 3.59 -10.78
C ALA A 349 19.92 3.39 -12.00
N LEU A 350 18.81 2.65 -11.83
CA LEU A 350 17.82 2.44 -12.89
C LEU A 350 17.08 3.75 -13.23
N LYS A 351 16.71 4.56 -12.23
CA LYS A 351 16.13 5.90 -12.44
C LYS A 351 17.06 6.81 -13.21
N ALA A 352 18.35 6.84 -12.86
CA ALA A 352 19.34 7.68 -13.52
C ALA A 352 19.50 7.37 -15.01
N ARG A 353 19.23 6.13 -15.42
CA ARG A 353 19.26 5.69 -16.82
C ARG A 353 17.91 5.76 -17.53
N GLY A 354 16.84 6.18 -16.84
CA GLY A 354 15.49 6.22 -17.38
C GLY A 354 14.85 4.84 -17.61
N ALA A 355 15.30 3.79 -16.91
CA ALA A 355 14.70 2.47 -17.02
C ALA A 355 13.31 2.45 -16.35
N SER A 356 12.27 2.05 -17.09
CA SER A 356 10.88 2.05 -16.61
C SER A 356 10.68 1.13 -15.40
N GLN A 357 11.42 0.04 -15.32
CA GLN A 357 11.40 -0.94 -14.22
C GLN A 357 11.74 -0.34 -12.85
N ALA A 358 12.35 0.84 -12.80
CA ALA A 358 12.63 1.54 -11.55
C ALA A 358 11.36 2.07 -10.85
N VAL A 359 10.28 2.28 -11.62
CA VAL A 359 9.11 3.05 -11.18
C VAL A 359 7.77 2.41 -11.55
N GLN A 360 7.66 1.80 -12.73
CA GLN A 360 6.42 1.27 -13.29
C GLN A 360 6.40 -0.24 -13.20
N LEU A 361 5.32 -0.81 -12.68
CA LEU A 361 5.01 -2.23 -12.79
C LEU A 361 4.43 -2.53 -14.19
N PRO A 362 4.61 -3.74 -14.76
CA PRO A 362 4.01 -4.09 -16.06
C PRO A 362 2.48 -3.98 -16.10
N ARG A 363 1.82 -4.14 -14.93
CA ARG A 363 0.37 -4.08 -14.76
C ARG A 363 -0.07 -2.76 -14.13
N ASP A 364 -1.09 -2.15 -14.73
CA ASP A 364 -1.73 -0.92 -14.25
C ASP A 364 -3.22 -1.18 -13.96
N TYR A 365 -3.70 -0.70 -12.82
CA TYR A 365 -5.06 -0.89 -12.33
C TYR A 365 -5.91 0.34 -12.62
N ARG A 366 -7.13 0.08 -13.09
CA ARG A 366 -8.10 1.09 -13.55
C ARG A 366 -9.46 0.81 -12.93
N PRO A 367 -10.37 1.80 -12.88
CA PRO A 367 -11.69 1.60 -12.30
C PRO A 367 -12.54 0.56 -13.04
N TRP A 368 -12.25 0.35 -14.33
CA TRP A 368 -12.92 -0.65 -15.16
C TRP A 368 -12.22 -2.02 -15.16
N GLY A 369 -11.09 -2.19 -14.47
CA GLY A 369 -10.30 -3.43 -14.49
C GLY A 369 -8.80 -3.15 -14.47
N TRP A 370 -8.02 -3.73 -15.37
CA TRP A 370 -6.58 -3.49 -15.45
C TRP A 370 -6.05 -3.76 -16.85
N TYR A 371 -4.86 -3.25 -17.14
CA TYR A 371 -4.09 -3.66 -18.31
C TYR A 371 -2.66 -4.01 -17.95
N GLU A 372 -2.02 -4.80 -18.80
CA GLU A 372 -0.64 -5.20 -18.66
C GLU A 372 0.06 -5.11 -20.01
N SER A 373 1.23 -4.46 -20.05
CA SER A 373 2.03 -4.40 -21.27
C SER A 373 2.83 -5.69 -21.41
N LEU A 374 2.54 -6.47 -22.45
CA LEU A 374 3.20 -7.76 -22.72
C LEU A 374 4.48 -7.57 -23.54
N VAL A 375 4.41 -6.73 -24.57
CA VAL A 375 5.53 -6.48 -25.49
C VAL A 375 5.50 -5.02 -25.93
N ILE A 376 6.65 -4.35 -25.91
CA ILE A 376 6.83 -3.01 -26.47
C ILE A 376 7.98 -3.08 -27.48
N GLY A 377 7.69 -2.79 -28.73
CA GLY A 377 8.66 -2.66 -29.81
C GLY A 377 8.72 -1.24 -30.35
N GLY A 378 9.63 -0.98 -31.30
CA GLY A 378 9.84 0.38 -31.80
C GLY A 378 8.64 1.03 -32.50
N ARG A 379 7.67 0.25 -32.98
CA ARG A 379 6.46 0.74 -33.67
C ARG A 379 5.17 0.04 -33.24
N PHE A 380 5.22 -0.77 -32.19
CA PHE A 380 4.05 -1.51 -31.73
C PHE A 380 4.09 -1.74 -30.22
N GLN A 381 2.92 -1.89 -29.62
CA GLN A 381 2.75 -2.31 -28.23
C GLN A 381 1.63 -3.34 -28.17
N VAL A 382 1.82 -4.39 -27.39
CA VAL A 382 0.79 -5.40 -27.11
C VAL A 382 0.40 -5.30 -25.65
N LYS A 383 -0.90 -5.09 -25.39
CA LYS A 383 -1.47 -5.06 -24.05
C LYS A 383 -2.45 -6.23 -23.87
N ARG A 384 -2.43 -6.82 -22.68
CA ARG A 384 -3.55 -7.62 -22.16
C ARG A 384 -4.42 -6.69 -21.33
N ILE A 385 -5.70 -6.58 -21.66
CA ILE A 385 -6.65 -5.72 -20.96
C ILE A 385 -7.76 -6.60 -20.40
N VAL A 386 -8.05 -6.45 -19.12
CA VAL A 386 -9.17 -7.10 -18.44
C VAL A 386 -10.18 -6.05 -18.03
N VAL A 387 -11.42 -6.22 -18.47
CA VAL A 387 -12.54 -5.33 -18.16
C VAL A 387 -13.52 -6.06 -17.26
N ASN A 388 -13.80 -5.48 -16.10
CA ASN A 388 -14.72 -6.01 -15.10
C ASN A 388 -16.16 -6.08 -15.64
N PRO A 389 -16.99 -6.99 -15.11
CA PRO A 389 -18.42 -7.06 -15.47
C PRO A 389 -19.13 -5.71 -15.37
N GLY A 390 -19.84 -5.31 -16.42
CA GLY A 390 -20.59 -4.05 -16.49
C GLY A 390 -19.73 -2.78 -16.60
N ALA A 391 -18.40 -2.89 -16.64
CA ALA A 391 -17.50 -1.76 -16.76
C ALA A 391 -17.19 -1.40 -18.22
N ALA A 392 -16.64 -0.20 -18.43
CA ALA A 392 -16.32 0.33 -19.74
C ALA A 392 -15.00 1.09 -19.73
N LEU A 393 -14.32 1.15 -20.87
CA LEU A 393 -13.27 2.13 -21.09
C LEU A 393 -13.92 3.50 -21.43
N SER A 394 -13.13 4.57 -21.36
CA SER A 394 -13.62 5.88 -21.81
C SER A 394 -13.95 5.85 -23.29
N LEU A 395 -14.91 6.69 -23.70
CA LEU A 395 -15.06 7.02 -25.11
C LEU A 395 -13.91 7.94 -25.46
N GLN A 396 -13.04 7.49 -26.36
CA GLN A 396 -11.76 8.15 -26.60
C GLN A 396 -11.32 8.08 -28.06
N SER A 397 -10.32 8.86 -28.41
CA SER A 397 -9.59 8.76 -29.68
C SER A 397 -8.10 9.02 -29.44
N HIS A 398 -7.27 8.63 -30.42
CA HIS A 398 -5.84 8.92 -30.43
C HIS A 398 -5.38 9.15 -31.88
N HIS A 399 -4.38 10.02 -32.07
CA HIS A 399 -4.00 10.53 -33.39
C HIS A 399 -2.74 9.89 -33.97
N HIS A 400 -2.00 9.08 -33.22
CA HIS A 400 -0.69 8.61 -33.67
C HIS A 400 -0.56 7.09 -33.84
N ARG A 401 -1.63 6.36 -33.54
CA ARG A 401 -1.69 4.90 -33.66
C ARG A 401 -3.04 4.42 -34.18
N SER A 402 -3.04 3.25 -34.78
CA SER A 402 -4.22 2.40 -34.91
C SER A 402 -4.13 1.24 -33.92
N GLU A 403 -5.26 0.61 -33.65
CA GLU A 403 -5.34 -0.50 -32.71
C GLU A 403 -6.06 -1.69 -33.32
N HIS A 404 -5.66 -2.89 -32.94
CA HIS A 404 -6.35 -4.12 -33.25
C HIS A 404 -6.70 -4.80 -31.94
N TRP A 405 -7.98 -4.93 -31.65
CA TRP A 405 -8.47 -5.58 -30.44
C TRP A 405 -8.96 -6.98 -30.78
N ILE A 406 -8.46 -7.98 -30.06
CA ILE A 406 -8.91 -9.37 -30.14
C ILE A 406 -9.54 -9.73 -28.80
N VAL A 407 -10.80 -10.13 -28.79
CA VAL A 407 -11.46 -10.64 -27.58
C VAL A 407 -11.01 -12.09 -27.39
N VAL A 408 -10.32 -12.37 -26.30
CA VAL A 408 -9.82 -13.73 -26.02
C VAL A 408 -10.72 -14.47 -25.03
N GLU A 409 -11.41 -13.75 -24.14
CA GLU A 409 -12.38 -14.32 -23.20
C GLU A 409 -13.59 -13.39 -23.04
N GLY A 410 -14.80 -13.96 -23.09
CA GLY A 410 -16.06 -13.23 -22.89
C GLY A 410 -16.62 -12.55 -24.16
N THR A 411 -17.39 -11.48 -23.96
CA THR A 411 -18.04 -10.75 -25.05
C THR A 411 -17.97 -9.27 -24.77
N ALA A 412 -17.56 -8.52 -25.78
CA ALA A 412 -17.33 -7.10 -25.72
C ALA A 412 -18.39 -6.35 -26.55
N ARG A 413 -18.88 -5.22 -26.03
CA ARG A 413 -19.60 -4.24 -26.85
C ARG A 413 -18.60 -3.16 -27.25
N VAL A 414 -18.35 -3.06 -28.55
CA VAL A 414 -17.38 -2.12 -29.12
C VAL A 414 -18.12 -1.06 -29.90
N THR A 415 -17.77 0.20 -29.63
CA THR A 415 -18.16 1.36 -30.43
C THR A 415 -16.96 1.80 -31.25
N VAL A 416 -17.14 1.99 -32.56
CA VAL A 416 -16.18 2.64 -33.47
C VAL A 416 -16.95 3.66 -34.30
N ASP A 417 -16.69 4.94 -34.06
CA ASP A 417 -17.46 6.08 -34.53
C ASP A 417 -18.95 5.90 -34.22
N GLU A 418 -19.80 5.73 -35.23
CA GLU A 418 -21.25 5.53 -35.07
C GLU A 418 -21.63 4.04 -34.95
N ASP A 419 -20.72 3.12 -35.27
CA ASP A 419 -20.99 1.69 -35.32
C ASP A 419 -20.79 1.02 -33.95
N VAL A 420 -21.87 0.44 -33.41
CA VAL A 420 -21.84 -0.35 -32.17
C VAL A 420 -22.10 -1.82 -32.48
N ARG A 421 -21.20 -2.70 -32.05
CA ARG A 421 -21.30 -4.15 -32.29
C ARG A 421 -20.82 -4.98 -31.11
N LEU A 422 -21.35 -6.21 -31.02
CA LEU A 422 -20.84 -7.22 -30.10
C LEU A 422 -19.71 -8.00 -30.78
N ILE A 423 -18.59 -8.15 -30.08
CA ILE A 423 -17.41 -8.91 -30.47
C ILE A 423 -17.23 -10.03 -29.44
N SER A 424 -17.33 -11.28 -29.87
CA SER A 424 -17.18 -12.47 -29.03
C SER A 424 -15.75 -13.03 -29.08
N GLU A 425 -15.48 -14.06 -28.29
CA GLU A 425 -14.19 -14.77 -28.28
C GLU A 425 -13.69 -15.13 -29.68
N ASN A 426 -12.38 -14.94 -29.88
CA ASN A 426 -11.66 -15.13 -31.13
C ASN A 426 -12.12 -14.23 -32.30
N GLN A 427 -13.01 -13.26 -32.04
CA GLN A 427 -13.31 -12.18 -32.98
C GLN A 427 -12.45 -10.96 -32.68
N SER A 428 -12.35 -10.07 -33.67
CA SER A 428 -11.50 -8.90 -33.56
C SER A 428 -12.12 -7.67 -34.20
N VAL A 429 -11.62 -6.52 -33.79
CA VAL A 429 -12.00 -5.21 -34.32
C VAL A 429 -10.75 -4.39 -34.57
N TYR A 430 -10.70 -3.78 -35.75
CA TYR A 430 -9.69 -2.78 -36.09
C TYR A 430 -10.23 -1.39 -35.74
N ILE A 431 -9.41 -0.60 -35.04
CA ILE A 431 -9.67 0.78 -34.65
C ILE A 431 -8.79 1.68 -35.53
N PRO A 432 -9.37 2.39 -36.50
CA PRO A 432 -8.62 3.32 -37.33
C PRO A 432 -8.04 4.48 -36.53
N LEU A 433 -6.96 5.06 -37.03
CA LEU A 433 -6.34 6.24 -36.44
C LEU A 433 -7.32 7.42 -36.45
N GLY A 434 -7.49 8.08 -35.30
CA GLY A 434 -8.43 9.18 -35.10
C GLY A 434 -9.90 8.78 -34.92
N ALA A 435 -10.25 7.50 -35.04
CA ALA A 435 -11.61 7.03 -34.81
C ALA A 435 -11.99 7.18 -33.34
N THR A 436 -13.22 7.59 -33.08
CA THR A 436 -13.76 7.65 -31.72
C THR A 436 -14.20 6.25 -31.32
N HIS A 437 -13.70 5.71 -30.22
CA HIS A 437 -13.94 4.31 -29.87
C HIS A 437 -14.12 4.10 -28.37
N ARG A 438 -14.86 3.03 -28.02
CA ARG A 438 -15.09 2.57 -26.64
C ARG A 438 -15.20 1.06 -26.62
N MET A 439 -14.71 0.48 -25.52
CA MET A 439 -14.90 -0.92 -25.17
C MET A 439 -15.75 -1.03 -23.90
N GLU A 440 -16.77 -1.89 -23.91
CA GLU A 440 -17.61 -2.18 -22.75
C GLU A 440 -17.68 -3.71 -22.54
N ASN A 441 -17.71 -4.13 -21.27
CA ASN A 441 -18.03 -5.51 -20.90
C ASN A 441 -19.51 -5.58 -20.45
N PRO A 442 -20.47 -5.93 -21.33
CA PRO A 442 -21.87 -6.12 -20.96
C PRO A 442 -22.14 -7.42 -20.18
N GLY A 443 -21.11 -8.26 -20.00
CA GLY A 443 -21.21 -9.57 -19.38
C GLY A 443 -21.23 -9.54 -17.86
N LYS A 444 -21.36 -10.75 -17.28
CA LYS A 444 -21.33 -11.00 -15.83
C LYS A 444 -19.99 -11.54 -15.32
N LEU A 445 -19.09 -11.86 -16.23
CA LEU A 445 -17.73 -12.34 -15.94
C LEU A 445 -16.71 -11.34 -16.50
N PRO A 446 -15.49 -11.28 -15.95
CA PRO A 446 -14.42 -10.49 -16.53
C PRO A 446 -14.23 -10.84 -18.01
N MET A 447 -13.97 -9.83 -18.82
CA MET A 447 -13.69 -9.97 -20.25
C MET A 447 -12.23 -9.65 -20.48
N VAL A 448 -11.54 -10.46 -21.28
CA VAL A 448 -10.13 -10.29 -21.59
C VAL A 448 -9.96 -10.00 -23.07
N LEU A 449 -9.19 -8.96 -23.38
CA LEU A 449 -8.78 -8.66 -24.74
C LEU A 449 -7.25 -8.51 -24.86
N ILE A 450 -6.76 -8.82 -26.06
CA ILE A 450 -5.43 -8.46 -26.49
C ILE A 450 -5.54 -7.27 -27.43
N GLU A 451 -4.88 -6.18 -27.07
CA GLU A 451 -4.77 -4.98 -27.88
C GLU A 451 -3.39 -4.94 -28.52
N VAL A 452 -3.34 -4.79 -29.84
CA VAL A 452 -2.12 -4.52 -30.59
C VAL A 452 -2.19 -3.09 -31.12
N GLN A 453 -1.39 -2.21 -30.55
CA GLN A 453 -1.22 -0.84 -31.02
C GLN A 453 -0.11 -0.77 -32.06
N THR A 454 -0.32 -0.07 -33.17
CA THR A 454 0.70 0.16 -34.21
C THR A 454 0.75 1.63 -34.59
N GLY A 455 1.93 2.24 -34.49
CA GLY A 455 2.06 3.68 -34.73
C GLY A 455 3.46 4.24 -34.55
N SER A 456 3.63 5.53 -34.83
CA SER A 456 4.87 6.27 -34.58
C SER A 456 4.99 6.73 -33.12
N TYR A 457 3.88 6.75 -32.39
CA TYR A 457 3.80 7.13 -30.99
C TYR A 457 2.76 6.27 -30.27
N LEU A 458 3.12 5.75 -29.09
CA LEU A 458 2.34 4.77 -28.31
C LEU A 458 2.11 5.22 -26.86
N GLY A 459 2.40 6.49 -26.54
CA GLY A 459 2.12 7.06 -25.22
C GLY A 459 0.62 7.24 -25.00
N GLU A 460 0.17 7.24 -23.74
CA GLU A 460 -1.25 7.44 -23.38
C GLU A 460 -1.65 8.92 -23.27
N ASP A 461 -0.72 9.85 -23.44
CA ASP A 461 -0.90 11.31 -23.35
C ASP A 461 -1.48 11.95 -24.62
N ASP A 462 -1.55 11.21 -25.74
CA ASP A 462 -2.25 11.64 -26.95
C ASP A 462 -3.75 11.26 -26.96
N ILE A 463 -4.24 10.64 -25.88
CA ILE A 463 -5.62 10.19 -25.75
C ILE A 463 -6.53 11.38 -25.46
N VAL A 464 -7.49 11.62 -26.35
CA VAL A 464 -8.59 12.57 -26.14
C VAL A 464 -9.79 11.81 -25.56
N ARG A 465 -10.28 12.23 -24.39
CA ARG A 465 -11.45 11.62 -23.73
C ARG A 465 -12.69 12.48 -23.98
N TYR A 466 -13.73 11.88 -24.55
CA TYR A 466 -15.01 12.54 -24.81
C TYR A 466 -16.02 12.28 -23.69
N GLU A 467 -16.03 11.05 -23.19
CA GLU A 467 -16.88 10.63 -22.08
C GLU A 467 -16.12 9.67 -21.17
N ASP A 468 -15.90 10.10 -19.92
CA ASP A 468 -15.29 9.29 -18.87
C ASP A 468 -16.22 9.21 -17.65
N VAL A 469 -16.83 8.04 -17.45
CA VAL A 469 -17.69 7.76 -16.30
C VAL A 469 -16.91 7.64 -14.98
N TYR A 470 -15.57 7.71 -15.04
CA TYR A 470 -14.65 7.63 -13.91
C TYR A 470 -13.82 8.90 -13.69
N ALA A 471 -14.29 10.04 -14.22
CA ALA A 471 -13.75 11.38 -13.97
C ALA A 471 -12.22 11.48 -14.07
N ARG A 472 -11.60 10.76 -15.03
CA ARG A 472 -10.17 10.92 -15.32
C ARG A 472 -10.02 12.12 -16.25
N THR A 473 -9.08 12.99 -15.91
CA THR A 473 -8.71 14.15 -16.73
C THR A 473 -7.91 13.75 -17.96
#